data_AF-A0A4R3DVU6-F1
#
_entry.id   AF-A0A4R3DVU6-F1
#
_cell.length_a   1.000
_cell.length_b   1.000
_cell.length_c   1.000
_cell.angle_alpha   90.00
_cell.angle_beta   90.00
_cell.angle_gamma   90.00
#
_symmetry.space_group_name_H-M   'P 1'
#
loop_
_entity.id
_entity.type
_entity.pdbx_description
1 polymer ?
#
loop_
_entity_poly.entity_id
_entity_poly.type
_entity_poly.pdbx_seq_one_letter_code
_entity_poly.pdbx_strand_id
1 'polypeptide(L)'
;MTGLDIFAWIVLIVLVASTAFIIVFMAMWPGMVARRRGHPYAEAVAIGGWVTLFLGFVLWPIVLIWAYVDVPPNPRRSVTGGEAAR
;
A
#
# COMPACT_ATOMS: atom_id res chain seq x y z
N MET A 1 8.23 -13.24 39.56
CA MET A 1 8.73 -13.22 38.17
C MET A 1 10.24 -13.35 38.24
N THR A 2 10.80 -14.40 37.68
CA THR A 2 12.26 -14.60 37.62
C THR A 2 12.89 -13.57 36.66
N GLY A 3 14.20 -13.31 36.77
CA GLY A 3 14.88 -12.39 35.84
C GLY A 3 14.79 -12.84 34.37
N LEU A 4 14.70 -14.15 34.14
CA LEU A 4 14.48 -14.72 32.81
C LEU A 4 13.06 -14.45 32.27
N ASP A 5 12.04 -14.43 33.14
CA ASP A 5 10.67 -14.10 32.72
C ASP A 5 10.59 -12.66 32.18
N ILE A 6 11.25 -11.72 32.86
CA ILE A 6 11.30 -10.31 32.42
C ILE A 6 12.02 -10.20 31.07
N PHE A 7 13.15 -10.89 30.90
CA PHE A 7 13.88 -10.92 29.64
C PHE A 7 13.03 -11.52 28.51
N ALA A 8 12.34 -12.64 28.76
CA ALA A 8 11.45 -13.27 27.79
C ALA A 8 10.32 -12.34 27.35
N TRP A 9 9.71 -11.59 28.28
CA TRP A 9 8.69 -10.59 27.94
C TRP A 9 9.21 -9.47 27.05
N ILE A 10 10.42 -8.96 27.31
CA ILE A 10 11.05 -7.93 26.47
C ILE A 10 11.25 -8.48 25.05
N VAL A 11 11.84 -9.67 24.92
CA VAL A 11 12.07 -10.30 23.62
C VAL A 11 10.75 -10.56 22.89
N LEU A 12 9.74 -11.05 23.60
CA LEU A 12 8.41 -11.30 23.04
C LEU A 12 7.78 -10.01 22.49
N ILE A 13 7.84 -8.91 23.25
CA ILE A 13 7.32 -7.61 22.81
C ILE A 13 8.06 -7.12 21.57
N VAL A 14 9.40 -7.21 21.55
CA VAL A 14 10.22 -6.82 20.40
C VAL A 14 9.89 -7.69 19.18
N LEU A 15 9.71 -8.99 19.37
CA LEU A 15 9.35 -9.93 18.31
C LEU A 15 7.97 -9.60 17.71
N VAL A 16 6.98 -9.35 18.56
CA VAL A 16 5.63 -8.97 18.12
C VAL A 16 5.65 -7.61 17.43
N ALA A 17 6.34 -6.62 18.00
CA ALA A 17 6.44 -5.29 17.43
C ALA A 17 7.15 -5.29 16.06
N SER A 18 8.27 -6.02 15.93
CA SER A 18 9.00 -6.16 14.67
C SER A 18 8.17 -6.89 13.60
N THR A 19 7.46 -7.95 13.98
CA THR A 19 6.54 -8.66 13.08
C THR A 19 5.43 -7.75 12.59
N ALA A 20 4.77 -7.02 13.51
CA ALA A 20 3.72 -6.06 13.16
C ALA A 20 4.24 -4.94 12.25
N PHE A 21 5.46 -4.44 12.51
CA PHE A 21 6.10 -3.42 11.68
C PHE A 21 6.29 -3.89 10.23
N ILE A 22 6.79 -5.12 10.04
CA ILE A 22 6.97 -5.70 8.69
C ILE A 22 5.63 -5.83 7.96
N ILE A 23 4.60 -6.29 8.66
CA ILE A 23 3.25 -6.47 8.11
C ILE A 23 2.66 -5.12 7.65
N VAL A 24 2.72 -4.10 8.51
CA VAL A 24 2.23 -2.74 8.20
C VAL A 24 3.01 -2.13 7.03
N PHE A 25 4.33 -2.27 7.03
CA PHE A 25 5.18 -1.76 5.95
C PHE A 25 4.82 -2.42 4.60
N MET A 26 4.58 -3.73 4.59
CA MET A 26 4.15 -4.47 3.41
C MET A 26 2.74 -4.05 2.96
N ALA A 27 1.81 -3.78 3.88
CA ALA A 27 0.47 -3.29 3.56
C ALA A 27 0.48 -1.91 2.86
N MET A 28 1.37 -1.02 3.29
CA MET A 28 1.43 0.36 2.79
C MET A 28 2.12 0.50 1.43
N TRP A 29 2.97 -0.46 1.06
CA TRP A 29 3.74 -0.43 -0.19
C TRP A 29 2.88 -0.22 -1.45
N PRO A 30 1.83 -1.02 -1.75
CA PRO A 30 1.05 -0.87 -2.99
C PRO A 30 0.38 0.50 -3.11
N GLY A 31 -0.16 1.04 -2.01
CA GLY A 31 -0.76 2.38 -2.00
C GLY A 31 0.27 3.50 -2.26
N MET A 32 1.49 3.35 -1.74
CA MET A 32 2.56 4.31 -1.94
C MET A 32 3.07 4.31 -3.40
N VAL A 33 3.16 3.13 -4.03
CA VAL A 33 3.51 2.99 -5.45
C VAL A 33 2.44 3.62 -6.34
N ALA A 34 1.15 3.37 -6.06
CA ALA A 34 0.05 3.97 -6.81
C ALA A 34 0.03 5.51 -6.72
N ARG A 35 0.29 6.07 -5.52
CA ARG A 35 0.41 7.54 -5.34
C ARG A 35 1.58 8.12 -6.13
N ARG A 36 2.75 7.47 -6.11
CA ARG A 36 3.93 7.96 -6.84
C ARG A 36 3.76 7.95 -8.36
N ARG A 37 2.92 7.05 -8.90
CA ARG A 37 2.66 6.94 -10.34
C ARG A 37 1.49 7.80 -10.84
N GLY A 38 0.78 8.50 -9.96
CA GLY A 38 -0.37 9.31 -10.36
C GLY A 38 -1.61 8.48 -10.72
N HIS A 39 -1.76 7.30 -10.12
CA HIS A 39 -2.89 6.42 -10.37
C HIS A 39 -4.21 7.08 -9.89
N PRO A 40 -5.29 7.12 -10.69
CA PRO A 40 -6.55 7.80 -10.33
C PRO A 40 -7.24 7.20 -9.10
N TYR A 41 -6.97 5.92 -8.80
CA TYR A 41 -7.55 5.18 -7.68
C TYR A 41 -6.52 4.78 -6.61
N ALA A 42 -5.55 5.65 -6.31
CA ALA A 42 -4.48 5.35 -5.36
C ALA A 42 -4.98 4.99 -3.94
N GLU A 43 -6.13 5.55 -3.51
CA GLU A 43 -6.74 5.19 -2.22
C GLU A 43 -7.37 3.79 -2.22
N ALA A 44 -7.99 3.38 -3.33
CA ALA A 44 -8.55 2.03 -3.46
C ALA A 44 -7.44 0.96 -3.40
N VAL A 45 -6.31 1.23 -4.05
CA VAL A 45 -5.11 0.38 -3.98
C VAL A 45 -4.56 0.31 -2.54
N ALA A 46 -4.53 1.45 -1.84
CA ALA A 46 -4.07 1.49 -0.46
C ALA A 46 -4.97 0.64 0.46
N ILE A 47 -6.29 0.83 0.39
CA ILE A 47 -7.26 0.05 1.17
C ILE A 47 -7.19 -1.42 0.78
N GLY A 48 -7.08 -1.73 -0.52
CA GLY A 48 -6.89 -3.08 -1.02
C GLY A 48 -5.65 -3.76 -0.42
N GLY A 49 -4.54 -3.04 -0.28
CA GLY A 49 -3.32 -3.55 0.35
C GLY A 49 -3.53 -3.98 1.80
N TRP A 50 -4.30 -3.22 2.57
CA TRP A 50 -4.67 -3.56 3.95
C TRP A 50 -5.68 -4.71 4.04
N VAL A 51 -6.73 -4.68 3.21
CA VAL A 51 -7.79 -5.70 3.22
C VAL A 51 -7.25 -7.06 2.80
N THR A 52 -6.43 -7.12 1.75
CA THR A 52 -5.90 -8.38 1.22
C THR A 52 -4.87 -9.03 2.13
N LEU A 53 -4.17 -8.23 2.94
CA LEU A 53 -3.26 -8.73 3.97
C LEU A 53 -4.03 -9.47 5.07
N PHE A 54 -5.18 -8.93 5.50
CA PHE A 54 -6.06 -9.55 6.49
C PHE A 54 -6.85 -10.74 5.93
N LEU A 55 -7.26 -10.70 4.65
CA LEU A 55 -8.16 -11.69 4.05
C LEU A 55 -7.47 -12.94 3.52
N GLY A 56 -6.13 -12.96 3.44
CA GLY A 56 -5.44 -14.19 3.06
C GLY A 56 -4.02 -14.06 2.50
N PHE A 57 -3.43 -12.86 2.46
CA PHE A 57 -2.08 -12.57 1.94
C PHE A 57 -1.87 -12.84 0.43
N VAL A 58 -2.46 -13.92 -0.11
CA VAL A 58 -2.48 -14.32 -1.52
C VAL A 58 -3.01 -13.23 -2.45
N LEU A 59 -3.97 -12.41 -1.99
CA LEU A 59 -4.56 -11.34 -2.79
C LEU A 59 -3.71 -10.07 -2.81
N TRP A 60 -2.70 -9.96 -1.92
CA TRP A 60 -1.81 -8.80 -1.85
C TRP A 60 -1.02 -8.54 -3.14
N PRO A 61 -0.36 -9.53 -3.78
CA PRO A 61 0.33 -9.31 -5.05
C PRO A 61 -0.62 -8.88 -6.18
N ILE A 62 -1.90 -9.27 -6.14
CA ILE A 62 -2.90 -8.85 -7.14
C ILE A 62 -3.15 -7.35 -7.02
N VAL A 63 -3.32 -6.83 -5.80
CA VAL A 63 -3.48 -5.38 -5.57
C VAL A 63 -2.22 -4.62 -5.98
N LEU A 64 -1.05 -5.22 -5.75
CA LEU A 64 0.21 -4.63 -6.17
C LEU A 64 0.33 -4.58 -7.70
N ILE A 65 -0.05 -5.65 -8.41
CA ILE A 65 -0.14 -5.64 -9.88
C ILE A 65 -1.12 -4.54 -10.35
N TRP A 66 -2.24 -4.37 -9.66
CA TRP A 66 -3.20 -3.32 -9.98
C TRP A 66 -2.65 -1.91 -9.75
N ALA A 67 -1.71 -1.72 -8.81
CA ALA A 67 -0.98 -0.47 -8.64
C ALA A 67 -0.05 -0.14 -9.84
N TYR A 68 0.33 -1.14 -10.63
CA TYR A 68 1.17 -1.01 -11.83
C TYR A 68 0.38 -0.92 -13.14
N VAL A 69 -0.93 -1.18 -13.13
CA VAL A 69 -1.77 -0.99 -14.31
C VAL A 69 -1.94 0.51 -14.54
N ASP A 70 -1.34 1.06 -15.59
CA ASP A 70 -1.53 2.46 -15.95
C ASP A 70 -2.94 2.67 -16.52
N VAL A 71 -3.71 3.57 -15.90
CA VAL A 71 -4.99 4.02 -16.45
C VAL A 71 -4.71 5.07 -17.54
N PRO A 72 -5.20 4.90 -18.78
CA PRO A 72 -4.82 5.74 -19.90
C PRO A 72 -5.15 7.23 -19.65
N PRO A 73 -4.34 8.17 -20.19
CA PRO A 73 -4.52 9.60 -20.00
C PRO A 73 -5.92 10.03 -20.45
N ASN A 74 -6.64 10.77 -19.58
CA ASN A 74 -7.93 11.36 -19.93
C ASN A 74 -7.77 12.28 -21.16
N PRO A 75 -8.33 11.94 -22.33
CA PRO A 75 -8.12 12.70 -23.58
C PRO A 75 -8.68 14.13 -23.51
N ARG A 76 -9.53 14.43 -22.52
CA ARG A 76 -10.24 15.71 -22.42
C ARG A 76 -9.37 16.93 -22.08
N ARG A 77 -8.10 16.77 -21.69
CA ARG A 77 -7.21 17.93 -21.44
C ARG A 77 -6.59 18.54 -22.69
N SER A 78 -6.59 17.85 -23.85
CA SER A 78 -5.98 18.40 -25.06
C SER A 78 -6.87 19.37 -25.84
N VAL A 79 -8.20 19.34 -25.62
CA VAL A 79 -9.16 20.11 -26.43
C VAL A 79 -9.19 21.59 -26.03
N THR A 80 -9.13 21.91 -24.73
CA THR A 80 -9.30 23.29 -24.25
C THR A 80 -8.08 24.20 -24.52
N GLY A 81 -6.89 23.64 -24.74
CA GLY A 81 -5.69 24.43 -25.04
C GLY A 81 -5.59 24.94 -26.49
N GLY A 82 -6.32 24.32 -27.42
CA GLY A 82 -6.30 24.68 -28.84
C GLY A 82 -7.34 25.75 -29.24
N GLU A 83 -8.43 25.87 -28.50
CA GLU A 83 -9.51 26.84 -28.79
C GLU A 83 -9.22 28.23 -28.24
N ALA A 84 -8.50 28.36 -27.12
CA ALA A 84 -8.15 29.67 -26.58
C ALA A 84 -7.02 30.38 -27.37
N ALA A 85 -6.38 29.66 -28.31
CA ALA A 85 -5.28 30.14 -29.14
C ALA A 85 -5.68 30.41 -30.61
N ARG A 86 -6.97 30.28 -30.94
CA ARG A 86 -7.54 30.64 -32.25
C ARG A 86 -8.47 31.85 -32.11
#